data_AF-A0A7S0QX87-F1
#
_entry.id   AF-A0A7S0QX87-F1
#
_cell.length_a   1.000
_cell.length_b   1.000
_cell.length_c   1.000
_cell.angle_alpha   90.00
_cell.angle_beta   90.00
_cell.angle_gamma   90.00
#
_symmetry.space_group_name_H-M   'P 1'
#
loop_
_entity.id
_entity.type
_entity.pdbx_description
1 polymer ?
#
loop_
_entity_poly.entity_id
_entity_poly.type
_entity_poly.pdbx_seq_one_letter_code
_entity_poly.pdbx_strand_id
1 'polypeptide(L)'
;MVCFTRRGCVILKRTSEKSGAAWKGLNTNTPPFGRTRAVQVQRVWFKSDTWHCTNNRRHSLSTGFDRRASSFAFRTFSGLERLRESVPRAAGAGSADTRSPETKTNWLQLSGLLFLFGSTLGPCLDGIHSRVDLLEYDRGAIAIYSLNTSVWVPILLGVYYTSLGLLHVAADNFLEARDPPPLRVTNASFGRTAACFGTTAILLQVSAALYSVDASPVVIAAVLTIGASIQWRAWDSTISGFGLSVICGLIAPLTEVFIMAYLQWWHYPLPDIVFLQADNAFTPLAVGIPLWVPVCYAFYTPAVGNLAEWLKRDVCTVSGRSNSQ
;
A
#
# COMPACT_ATOMS: atom_id res chain seq x y z
N MET A 1 17.48 29.01 25.87
CA MET A 1 16.47 28.01 26.22
C MET A 1 15.77 27.65 24.92
N VAL A 2 15.85 26.39 24.50
CA VAL A 2 15.23 25.91 23.25
C VAL A 2 13.93 25.22 23.63
N CYS A 3 12.82 25.66 23.06
CA CYS A 3 11.52 24.98 23.18
C CYS A 3 11.12 24.51 21.79
N PHE A 4 10.88 23.20 21.65
CA PHE A 4 10.35 22.63 20.42
C PHE A 4 8.82 22.67 20.46
N THR A 5 8.22 23.20 19.39
CA THR A 5 6.78 23.01 19.12
C THR A 5 6.60 22.46 17.71
N ARG A 6 5.47 21.81 17.47
CA ARG A 6 5.10 21.04 16.25
C ARG A 6 5.11 21.83 14.92
N ARG A 7 5.57 23.09 14.88
CA ARG A 7 5.61 23.94 13.67
C ARG A 7 6.98 24.57 13.38
N GLY A 8 8.05 24.01 13.93
CA GLY A 8 9.43 24.44 13.62
C GLY A 8 10.16 25.13 14.77
N CYS A 9 11.47 25.29 14.60
CA CYS A 9 12.41 25.75 15.63
C CYS A 9 12.33 27.28 15.82
N VAL A 10 12.11 27.74 17.05
CA VAL A 10 12.22 29.15 17.44
C VAL A 10 13.44 29.33 18.33
N ILE A 11 14.48 29.99 17.78
CA ILE A 11 15.68 30.35 18.56
C ILE A 11 15.43 31.69 19.25
N LEU A 12 15.16 31.66 20.56
CA LEU A 12 15.12 32.86 21.37
C LEU A 12 16.54 33.34 21.68
N LYS A 13 17.00 34.36 20.96
CA LYS A 13 18.28 35.03 21.23
C LYS A 13 18.09 36.03 22.37
N ARG A 14 18.81 35.84 23.47
CA ARG A 14 18.85 36.79 24.60
C ARG A 14 19.68 37.99 24.17
N THR A 15 19.05 39.13 23.91
CA THR A 15 19.76 40.40 23.72
C THR A 15 20.15 40.95 25.09
N SER A 16 21.45 41.00 25.39
CA SER A 16 21.96 41.85 26.46
C SER A 16 22.10 43.26 25.89
N GLU A 17 21.31 44.21 26.36
CA GLU A 17 21.55 45.63 26.07
C GLU A 17 22.84 46.08 26.77
N LYS A 18 23.82 46.50 25.97
CA LYS A 18 24.91 47.37 26.42
C LYS A 18 24.33 48.78 26.61
N SER A 19 24.35 49.26 27.84
CA SER A 19 23.98 50.62 28.20
C SER A 19 25.04 51.62 27.74
N GLY A 20 24.60 52.68 27.05
CA GLY A 20 25.43 53.82 26.67
C GLY A 20 24.56 55.07 26.49
N ALA A 21 24.92 56.11 27.26
CA ALA A 21 24.60 57.54 27.10
C ALA A 21 23.16 58.06 27.37
N ALA A 22 23.00 58.54 28.61
CA ALA A 22 22.61 59.91 29.00
C ALA A 22 21.54 60.68 28.23
N TRP A 23 20.42 60.99 28.91
CA TRP A 23 19.74 62.29 28.83
C TRP A 23 19.16 62.68 30.22
N LYS A 24 19.33 63.95 30.58
CA LYS A 24 18.95 64.57 31.87
C LYS A 24 17.49 65.06 31.85
N GLY A 25 16.78 64.85 32.96
CA GLY A 25 15.83 65.78 33.60
C GLY A 25 14.36 65.80 33.11
N LEU A 26 13.42 65.30 33.93
CA LEU A 26 12.58 66.11 34.85
C LEU A 26 11.61 65.21 35.67
N ASN A 27 11.31 65.64 36.90
CA ASN A 27 10.50 65.00 37.95
C ASN A 27 8.98 64.95 37.65
N THR A 28 8.26 63.89 38.09
CA THR A 28 7.38 63.88 39.30
C THR A 28 6.51 62.59 39.41
N ASN A 29 6.62 61.92 40.57
CA ASN A 29 5.61 61.20 41.38
C ASN A 29 4.42 60.41 40.76
N THR A 30 4.44 59.07 40.84
CA THR A 30 3.35 58.18 41.36
C THR A 30 3.76 56.68 41.29
N PRO A 31 3.40 55.81 42.29
CA PRO A 31 3.71 54.38 42.29
C PRO A 31 2.58 53.49 41.66
N PRO A 32 2.82 52.19 41.44
CA PRO A 32 2.42 51.51 40.19
C PRO A 32 1.22 50.57 40.36
N PHE A 33 0.40 50.41 39.32
CA PHE A 33 -0.30 49.14 39.05
C PHE A 33 -0.71 49.03 37.57
N GLY A 34 -0.34 47.92 36.94
CA GLY A 34 -1.00 47.35 35.75
C GLY A 34 -0.57 47.90 34.38
N ARG A 35 0.41 47.25 33.73
CA ARG A 35 0.44 47.14 32.25
C ARG A 35 0.98 45.78 31.80
N THR A 36 0.09 45.01 31.18
CA THR A 36 0.38 43.92 30.25
C THR A 36 1.37 44.41 29.19
N ARG A 37 2.53 43.74 29.07
CA ARG A 37 3.48 44.01 28.00
C ARG A 37 2.93 43.44 26.69
N ALA A 38 2.61 44.32 25.75
CA ALA A 38 2.46 43.95 24.35
C ALA A 38 3.82 43.49 23.82
N VAL A 39 3.91 42.23 23.40
CA VAL A 39 5.07 41.71 22.67
C VAL A 39 4.95 42.21 21.23
N GLN A 40 5.78 43.18 20.87
CA GLN A 40 5.89 43.63 19.50
C GLN A 40 6.71 42.62 18.70
N VAL A 41 6.05 41.79 17.91
CA VAL A 41 6.71 40.84 16.99
C VAL A 41 7.18 41.62 15.77
N GLN A 42 8.47 41.98 15.73
CA GLN A 42 9.10 42.46 14.51
C GLN A 42 9.43 41.25 13.62
N ARG A 43 8.71 41.11 12.49
CA ARG A 43 9.11 40.18 11.42
C ARG A 43 10.30 40.79 10.69
N VAL A 44 11.49 40.25 10.93
CA VAL A 44 12.65 40.48 10.08
C VAL A 44 12.55 39.52 8.90
N TRP A 45 12.31 40.05 7.71
CA TRP A 45 12.40 39.28 6.47
C TRP A 45 13.87 39.09 6.12
N PHE A 46 14.36 37.85 6.20
CA PHE A 46 15.57 37.47 5.49
C PHE A 46 15.19 37.24 4.02
N LYS A 47 15.75 38.06 3.14
CA LYS A 47 15.72 37.86 1.69
C LYS A 47 16.77 36.78 1.39
N SER A 48 16.33 35.55 1.18
CA SER A 48 17.13 34.52 0.51
C SER A 48 16.40 34.17 -0.78
N ASP A 49 17.05 34.47 -1.90
CA ASP A 49 16.57 34.18 -3.23
C ASP A 49 16.42 32.67 -3.43
N THR A 50 15.19 32.19 -3.64
CA THR A 50 14.94 30.93 -4.36
C THR A 50 13.46 30.81 -4.79
N TRP A 51 13.30 30.67 -6.11
CA TRP A 51 12.21 30.02 -6.85
C TRP A 51 10.76 30.31 -6.46
N HIS A 52 10.18 31.28 -7.15
CA HIS A 52 8.74 31.36 -7.37
C HIS A 52 8.27 30.16 -8.21
N CYS A 53 7.41 29.33 -7.62
CA CYS A 53 6.34 28.65 -8.35
C CYS A 53 5.05 28.80 -7.53
N THR A 54 4.30 29.85 -7.83
CA THR A 54 2.89 29.96 -7.51
C THR A 54 2.13 28.85 -8.24
N ASN A 55 1.43 27.97 -7.51
CA ASN A 55 0.33 27.23 -8.11
C ASN A 55 -0.87 27.22 -7.16
N ASN A 56 -1.61 28.34 -7.22
CA ASN A 56 -2.96 28.43 -6.74
C ASN A 56 -3.84 27.77 -7.80
N ARG A 57 -4.15 26.47 -7.65
CA ARG A 57 -5.04 25.76 -8.58
C ARG A 57 -6.11 25.00 -7.81
N ARG A 58 -7.30 25.61 -7.69
CA ARG A 58 -8.53 24.90 -7.39
C ARG A 58 -8.78 23.92 -8.54
N HIS A 59 -8.61 22.62 -8.28
CA HIS A 59 -9.09 21.60 -9.21
C HIS A 59 -10.58 21.36 -8.95
N SER A 60 -11.38 21.82 -9.90
CA SER A 60 -12.75 21.35 -10.13
C SER A 60 -12.71 19.84 -10.36
N LEU A 61 -13.45 19.08 -9.55
CA LEU A 61 -13.71 17.66 -9.76
C LEU A 61 -14.49 17.47 -11.07
N SER A 62 -13.80 17.18 -12.17
CA SER A 62 -14.43 16.58 -13.35
C SER A 62 -14.22 15.07 -13.29
N THR A 63 -15.29 14.34 -13.00
CA THR A 63 -15.38 12.88 -13.04
C THR A 63 -15.37 12.39 -14.49
N GLY A 64 -14.18 12.33 -15.10
CA GLY A 64 -13.95 11.72 -16.40
C GLY A 64 -13.52 10.25 -16.26
N PHE A 65 -14.49 9.34 -16.06
CA PHE A 65 -14.24 7.90 -16.11
C PHE A 65 -14.04 7.49 -17.57
N ASP A 66 -12.78 7.36 -18.00
CA ASP A 66 -12.43 7.10 -19.41
C ASP A 66 -12.66 5.61 -19.78
N ARG A 67 -13.69 5.36 -20.60
CA ARG A 67 -14.20 4.03 -20.97
C ARG A 67 -13.27 3.21 -21.88
N ARG A 68 -12.11 3.75 -22.29
CA ARG A 68 -11.25 3.11 -23.31
C ARG A 68 -10.25 2.11 -22.74
N ALA A 69 -9.78 2.27 -21.50
CA ALA A 69 -8.90 1.28 -20.85
C ALA A 69 -9.63 -0.06 -20.59
N SER A 70 -10.95 -0.02 -20.42
CA SER A 70 -11.84 -1.18 -20.29
C SER A 70 -11.90 -2.03 -21.57
N SER A 71 -11.70 -1.40 -22.74
CA SER A 71 -11.85 -2.06 -24.04
C SER A 71 -10.73 -3.05 -24.36
N PHE A 72 -9.51 -2.85 -23.84
CA PHE A 72 -8.39 -3.75 -24.14
C PHE A 72 -8.45 -5.01 -23.27
N ALA A 73 -8.73 -4.85 -21.98
CA ALA A 73 -8.97 -5.98 -21.08
C ALA A 73 -10.19 -6.80 -21.55
N PHE A 74 -11.30 -6.16 -21.92
CA PHE A 74 -12.51 -6.89 -22.33
C PHE A 74 -12.33 -7.71 -23.63
N ARG A 75 -11.52 -7.23 -24.59
CA ARG A 75 -11.29 -7.94 -25.86
C ARG A 75 -10.48 -9.22 -25.71
N THR A 76 -9.46 -9.23 -24.85
CA THR A 76 -8.67 -10.44 -24.54
C THR A 76 -9.52 -11.49 -23.81
N PHE A 77 -10.46 -11.07 -22.95
CA PHE A 77 -11.36 -11.97 -22.23
C PHE A 77 -12.46 -12.59 -23.10
N SER A 78 -13.02 -11.83 -24.06
CA SER A 78 -14.08 -12.32 -24.97
C SER A 78 -13.62 -13.40 -25.98
N GLY A 79 -12.31 -13.57 -26.17
CA GLY A 79 -11.75 -14.65 -26.99
C GLY A 79 -11.77 -16.02 -26.30
N LEU A 80 -11.71 -16.04 -24.97
CA LEU A 80 -11.68 -17.29 -24.18
C LEU A 80 -13.08 -17.87 -23.93
N GLU A 81 -14.12 -17.03 -23.82
CA GLU A 81 -15.50 -17.52 -23.69
C GLU A 81 -16.03 -18.18 -24.97
N ARG A 82 -15.62 -17.69 -26.16
CA ARG A 82 -16.05 -18.29 -27.43
C ARG A 82 -15.51 -19.70 -27.66
N LEU A 83 -14.45 -20.11 -26.98
CA LEU A 83 -13.93 -21.48 -26.99
C LEU A 83 -14.66 -22.41 -26.00
N ARG A 84 -15.50 -21.85 -25.11
CA ARG A 84 -16.26 -22.61 -24.09
C ARG A 84 -17.60 -23.11 -24.61
N GLU A 85 -18.20 -22.45 -25.60
CA GLU A 85 -19.57 -22.72 -26.06
C GLU A 85 -19.67 -23.76 -27.19
N SER A 86 -18.56 -24.21 -27.78
CA SER A 86 -18.59 -25.04 -28.99
C SER A 86 -18.48 -26.56 -28.77
N VAL A 87 -18.86 -27.11 -27.61
CA VAL A 87 -18.75 -28.57 -27.36
C VAL A 87 -20.08 -29.17 -26.90
N PRO A 88 -20.62 -30.20 -27.59
CA PRO A 88 -21.86 -30.86 -27.18
C PRO A 88 -21.68 -31.67 -25.90
N ARG A 89 -22.63 -31.56 -24.96
CA ARG A 89 -22.75 -32.44 -23.79
C ARG A 89 -23.33 -33.79 -24.22
N ALA A 90 -22.49 -34.82 -24.30
CA ALA A 90 -22.95 -36.20 -24.37
C ALA A 90 -23.29 -36.70 -22.95
N ALA A 91 -24.53 -37.17 -22.78
CA ALA A 91 -24.99 -37.85 -21.59
C ALA A 91 -24.61 -39.33 -21.65
N GLY A 92 -24.06 -39.87 -20.56
CA GLY A 92 -23.77 -41.30 -20.42
C GLY A 92 -23.41 -41.63 -18.99
N ALA A 93 -24.35 -42.26 -18.28
CA ALA A 93 -24.16 -42.80 -16.95
C ALA A 93 -23.37 -44.12 -17.02
N GLY A 94 -22.40 -44.28 -16.13
CA GLY A 94 -21.64 -45.51 -15.96
C GLY A 94 -20.84 -45.44 -14.65
N SER A 95 -21.31 -46.18 -13.66
CA SER A 95 -20.65 -46.38 -12.37
C SER A 95 -19.33 -47.11 -12.56
N ALA A 96 -18.21 -46.39 -12.46
CA ALA A 96 -16.88 -46.95 -12.33
C ALA A 96 -16.16 -46.23 -11.19
N ASP A 97 -15.46 -47.01 -10.38
CA ASP A 97 -14.54 -46.58 -9.33
C ASP A 97 -13.43 -45.71 -9.93
N THR A 98 -13.71 -44.42 -10.12
CA THR A 98 -12.73 -43.42 -10.56
C THR A 98 -12.21 -42.69 -9.33
N ARG A 99 -11.10 -43.17 -8.76
CA ARG A 99 -10.12 -42.23 -8.21
C ARG A 99 -9.77 -41.30 -9.35
N SER A 100 -10.34 -40.09 -9.34
CA SER A 100 -10.00 -39.04 -10.27
C SER A 100 -8.48 -38.91 -10.35
N PRO A 101 -7.87 -38.81 -11.53
CA PRO A 101 -6.42 -38.64 -11.64
C PRO A 101 -6.01 -37.45 -10.77
N GLU A 102 -5.08 -37.68 -9.86
CA GLU A 102 -4.49 -36.66 -9.00
C GLU A 102 -3.85 -35.61 -9.92
N THR A 103 -4.57 -34.51 -10.17
CA THR A 103 -4.07 -33.44 -11.04
C THR A 103 -2.94 -32.73 -10.32
N LYS A 104 -1.70 -33.10 -10.65
CA LYS A 104 -0.51 -32.42 -10.13
C LYS A 104 -0.54 -30.95 -10.52
N THR A 105 -0.39 -30.07 -9.53
CA THR A 105 -0.26 -28.63 -9.75
C THR A 105 1.05 -28.35 -10.50
N ASN A 106 0.96 -27.67 -11.65
CA ASN A 106 2.15 -27.16 -12.34
C ASN A 106 2.64 -25.88 -11.65
N TRP A 107 3.53 -26.06 -10.67
CA TRP A 107 4.06 -25.00 -9.82
C TRP A 107 4.81 -23.92 -10.60
N LEU A 108 5.51 -24.28 -11.67
CA LEU A 108 6.24 -23.30 -12.48
C LEU A 108 5.26 -22.36 -13.21
N GLN A 109 4.22 -22.92 -13.82
CA GLN A 109 3.20 -22.13 -14.49
C GLN A 109 2.42 -21.27 -13.51
N LEU A 110 2.03 -21.81 -12.35
CA LEU A 110 1.38 -21.04 -11.29
C LEU A 110 2.26 -19.87 -10.81
N SER A 111 3.55 -20.12 -10.57
CA SER A 111 4.50 -19.10 -10.14
C SER A 111 4.65 -18.00 -11.19
N GLY A 112 4.78 -18.37 -12.46
CA GLY A 112 4.90 -17.41 -13.56
C GLY A 112 3.65 -16.53 -13.71
N LEU A 113 2.45 -17.11 -13.55
CA LEU A 113 1.19 -16.35 -13.59
C LEU A 113 1.06 -15.42 -12.37
N LEU A 114 1.35 -15.91 -11.17
CA LEU A 114 1.34 -15.07 -9.96
C LEU A 114 2.33 -13.91 -10.07
N PHE A 115 3.53 -14.17 -10.58
CA PHE A 115 4.53 -13.15 -10.85
C PHE A 115 4.00 -12.11 -11.83
N LEU A 116 3.43 -12.54 -12.96
CA LEU A 116 2.90 -11.63 -13.98
C LEU A 116 1.75 -10.77 -13.43
N PHE A 117 0.82 -11.35 -12.68
CA PHE A 117 -0.23 -10.59 -12.01
C PHE A 117 0.34 -9.61 -10.99
N GLY A 118 1.31 -10.03 -10.17
CA GLY A 118 1.97 -9.14 -9.21
C GLY A 118 2.71 -7.98 -9.88
N SER A 119 3.43 -8.25 -10.96
CA SER A 119 4.17 -7.24 -11.72
C SER A 119 3.30 -6.28 -12.51
N THR A 120 2.01 -6.55 -12.66
CA THR A 120 1.08 -5.70 -13.42
C THR A 120 0.01 -5.07 -12.53
N LEU A 121 -0.78 -5.90 -11.86
CA LEU A 121 -1.84 -5.46 -10.96
C LEU A 121 -1.29 -4.81 -9.70
N GLY A 122 -0.16 -5.30 -9.19
CA GLY A 122 0.52 -4.72 -8.03
C GLY A 122 0.83 -3.24 -8.22
N PRO A 123 1.64 -2.85 -9.24
CA PRO A 123 1.91 -1.44 -9.52
C PRO A 123 0.66 -0.60 -9.77
N CYS A 124 -0.39 -1.18 -10.40
CA CYS A 124 -1.64 -0.45 -10.59
C CYS A 124 -2.34 -0.08 -9.26
N LEU A 125 -2.29 -0.98 -8.28
CA LEU A 125 -2.85 -0.77 -6.95
C LEU A 125 -1.96 0.14 -6.10
N ASP A 126 -0.64 -0.04 -6.17
CA ASP A 126 0.37 0.84 -5.55
C ASP A 126 0.23 2.29 -6.03
N GLY A 127 -0.04 2.47 -7.32
CA GLY A 127 -0.32 3.76 -7.95
C GLY A 127 -1.54 4.53 -7.42
N ILE A 128 -2.34 3.94 -6.51
CA ILE A 128 -3.36 4.68 -5.76
C ILE A 128 -2.70 5.61 -4.74
N HIS A 129 -1.64 5.14 -4.06
CA HIS A 129 -0.89 5.90 -3.06
C HIS A 129 0.03 6.94 -3.68
N SER A 130 0.55 6.69 -4.88
CA SER A 130 1.41 7.65 -5.58
C SER A 130 0.70 8.93 -6.03
N ARG A 131 -0.64 8.98 -5.97
CA ARG A 131 -1.43 10.19 -6.31
C ARG A 131 -1.49 11.21 -5.17
N VAL A 132 -1.18 10.77 -3.97
CA VAL A 132 -1.16 11.59 -2.76
C VAL A 132 0.24 11.70 -2.19
N ASP A 133 1.25 11.35 -3.01
CA ASP A 133 2.68 11.39 -2.65
C ASP A 133 2.98 10.71 -1.30
N LEU A 134 2.28 9.60 -1.02
CA LEU A 134 2.48 8.84 0.22
C LEU A 134 3.93 8.35 0.33
N LEU A 135 4.50 7.94 -0.80
CA LEU A 135 5.85 7.43 -0.95
C LEU A 135 6.51 8.11 -2.15
N GLU A 136 7.73 8.61 -1.95
CA GLU A 136 8.51 9.30 -2.97
C GLU A 136 9.67 8.41 -3.46
N TYR A 137 9.77 8.21 -4.77
CA TYR A 137 10.81 7.37 -5.38
C TYR A 137 12.06 8.18 -5.70
N ASP A 138 13.15 7.90 -5.00
CA ASP A 138 14.44 8.58 -5.15
C ASP A 138 15.26 8.02 -6.32
N ARG A 139 15.15 6.71 -6.59
CA ARG A 139 15.95 6.02 -7.61
C ARG A 139 15.10 5.12 -8.51
N GLY A 140 15.37 5.20 -9.81
CA GLY A 140 14.65 4.41 -10.81
C GLY A 140 13.16 4.78 -10.93
N ALA A 141 12.79 6.00 -10.53
CA ALA A 141 11.44 6.51 -10.64
C ALA A 141 10.98 6.57 -12.11
N ILE A 142 9.75 6.13 -12.35
CA ILE A 142 9.08 6.14 -13.64
C ILE A 142 7.69 6.74 -13.43
N ALA A 143 7.36 7.72 -14.26
CA ALA A 143 6.02 8.31 -14.30
C ALA A 143 5.35 7.94 -15.64
N ILE A 144 4.25 7.20 -15.57
CA ILE A 144 3.41 6.84 -16.72
C ILE A 144 2.00 7.36 -16.45
N TYR A 145 1.65 8.50 -17.06
CA TYR A 145 0.41 9.23 -16.75
C TYR A 145 0.28 9.54 -15.25
N SER A 146 -0.74 9.02 -14.58
CA SER A 146 -0.96 9.21 -13.14
C SER A 146 -0.28 8.14 -12.28
N LEU A 147 0.45 7.21 -12.88
CA LEU A 147 1.19 6.17 -12.17
C LEU A 147 2.64 6.62 -11.99
N ASN A 148 2.95 7.10 -10.78
CA ASN A 148 4.33 7.32 -10.35
C ASN A 148 4.79 6.08 -9.58
N THR A 149 5.81 5.38 -10.08
CA THR A 149 6.33 4.14 -9.49
C THR A 149 7.85 4.05 -9.70
N SER A 150 8.48 2.92 -9.38
CA SER A 150 9.89 2.65 -9.70
C SER A 150 10.02 1.41 -10.59
N VAL A 151 11.08 1.35 -11.41
CA VAL A 151 11.41 0.18 -12.25
C VAL A 151 11.48 -1.13 -11.45
N TRP A 152 11.79 -1.03 -10.16
CA TRP A 152 11.91 -2.18 -9.25
C TRP A 152 10.57 -2.65 -8.68
N VAL A 153 9.57 -1.77 -8.60
CA VAL A 153 8.26 -2.09 -7.98
C VAL A 153 7.55 -3.25 -8.68
N PRO A 154 7.46 -3.30 -10.03
CA PRO A 154 6.89 -4.46 -10.73
C PRO A 154 7.58 -5.78 -10.37
N ILE A 155 8.91 -5.78 -10.26
CA ILE A 155 9.68 -7.00 -9.96
C ILE A 155 9.40 -7.44 -8.52
N LEU A 156 9.45 -6.51 -7.57
CA LEU A 156 9.21 -6.79 -6.15
C LEU A 156 7.78 -7.26 -5.89
N LEU A 157 6.78 -6.63 -6.52
CA LEU A 157 5.39 -7.04 -6.37
C LEU A 157 5.11 -8.37 -7.07
N GLY A 158 5.78 -8.66 -8.19
CA GLY A 158 5.78 -10.00 -8.79
C GLY A 158 6.29 -11.07 -7.82
N VAL A 159 7.43 -10.81 -7.16
CA VAL A 159 7.99 -11.71 -6.13
C VAL A 159 7.06 -11.84 -4.92
N TYR A 160 6.47 -10.73 -4.46
CA TYR A 160 5.52 -10.72 -3.34
C TYR A 160 4.29 -11.58 -3.63
N TYR A 161 3.64 -11.39 -4.80
CA TYR A 161 2.47 -12.18 -5.20
C TYR A 161 2.80 -13.66 -5.35
N THR A 162 3.96 -13.96 -5.94
CA THR A 162 4.42 -15.34 -6.09
C THR A 162 4.65 -15.98 -4.74
N SER A 163 5.42 -15.34 -3.86
CA SER A 163 5.77 -15.89 -2.54
C SER A 163 4.52 -16.10 -1.68
N LEU A 164 3.66 -15.08 -1.60
CA LEU A 164 2.44 -15.15 -0.81
C LEU A 164 1.42 -16.14 -1.39
N GLY A 165 1.20 -16.12 -2.70
CA GLY A 165 0.28 -17.03 -3.37
C GLY A 165 0.70 -18.49 -3.22
N LEU A 166 1.98 -18.80 -3.40
CA LEU A 166 2.51 -20.14 -3.19
C LEU A 166 2.42 -20.57 -1.72
N LEU A 167 2.72 -19.66 -0.79
CA LEU A 167 2.60 -19.95 0.64
C LEU A 167 1.15 -20.20 1.06
N HIS A 168 0.20 -19.48 0.45
CA HIS A 168 -1.23 -19.71 0.66
C HIS A 168 -1.65 -21.10 0.18
N VAL A 169 -1.29 -21.46 -1.06
CA VAL A 169 -1.59 -22.79 -1.62
C VAL A 169 -0.91 -23.90 -0.80
N ALA A 170 0.32 -23.68 -0.35
CA ALA A 170 1.04 -24.64 0.49
C ALA A 170 0.39 -24.79 1.87
N ALA A 171 -0.05 -23.69 2.49
CA ALA A 171 -0.76 -23.71 3.77
C ALA A 171 -2.10 -24.44 3.64
N ASP A 172 -2.87 -24.17 2.57
CA ASP A 172 -4.14 -24.85 2.33
C ASP A 172 -3.92 -26.34 2.07
N ASN A 173 -2.97 -26.73 1.21
CA ASN A 173 -2.63 -28.14 1.00
C ASN A 173 -2.19 -28.85 2.30
N PHE A 174 -1.40 -28.18 3.15
CA PHE A 174 -0.95 -28.75 4.43
C PHE A 174 -2.10 -28.94 5.43
N LEU A 175 -3.08 -28.03 5.43
CA LEU A 175 -4.25 -28.15 6.29
C LEU A 175 -5.29 -29.13 5.74
N GLU A 176 -5.51 -29.18 4.43
CA GLU A 176 -6.37 -30.15 3.74
C GLU A 176 -5.89 -31.59 3.92
N ALA A 177 -4.58 -31.79 4.08
CA ALA A 177 -3.99 -33.09 4.40
C ALA A 177 -4.30 -33.58 5.84
N ARG A 178 -4.91 -32.75 6.69
CA ARG A 178 -5.32 -33.14 8.05
C ARG A 178 -6.66 -33.88 8.03
N ASP A 179 -6.81 -34.84 8.94
CA ASP A 179 -8.09 -35.53 9.21
C ASP A 179 -8.59 -35.15 10.61
N PRO A 180 -9.77 -34.51 10.75
CA PRO A 180 -10.67 -34.08 9.68
C PRO A 180 -10.16 -32.86 8.91
N PRO A 181 -10.57 -32.70 7.63
CA PRO A 181 -10.20 -31.53 6.84
C PRO A 181 -10.77 -30.25 7.46
N PRO A 182 -10.13 -29.09 7.24
CA PRO A 182 -10.59 -27.82 7.77
C PRO A 182 -12.01 -27.51 7.28
N LEU A 183 -12.78 -26.84 8.14
CA LEU A 183 -14.19 -26.50 7.95
C LEU A 183 -14.50 -25.69 6.67
N ARG A 184 -13.50 -25.16 5.95
CA ARG A 184 -13.72 -24.32 4.78
C ARG A 184 -12.57 -24.41 3.77
N VAL A 185 -12.90 -24.86 2.57
CA VAL A 185 -12.06 -24.74 1.36
C VAL A 185 -12.45 -23.44 0.64
N THR A 186 -11.47 -22.69 0.16
CA THR A 186 -11.69 -21.41 -0.52
C THR A 186 -12.33 -21.64 -1.89
N ASN A 187 -13.58 -21.22 -2.11
CA ASN A 187 -14.26 -21.32 -3.41
C ASN A 187 -13.89 -20.13 -4.34
N ALA A 188 -12.60 -19.94 -4.59
CA ALA A 188 -12.09 -18.92 -5.51
C ALA A 188 -12.59 -19.13 -6.96
N SER A 189 -13.11 -18.06 -7.55
CA SER A 189 -13.51 -17.94 -8.95
C SER A 189 -13.05 -16.57 -9.47
N PHE A 190 -12.95 -16.39 -10.78
CA PHE A 190 -12.56 -15.09 -11.36
C PHE A 190 -13.37 -13.93 -10.77
N GLY A 191 -14.70 -14.04 -10.72
CA GLY A 191 -15.57 -12.98 -10.18
C GLY A 191 -15.31 -12.69 -8.69
N ARG A 192 -15.06 -13.72 -7.89
CA ARG A 192 -14.71 -13.57 -6.47
C ARG A 192 -13.35 -12.91 -6.29
N THR A 193 -12.35 -13.34 -7.06
CA THR A 193 -11.00 -12.77 -7.05
C THR A 193 -11.03 -11.30 -7.48
N ALA A 194 -11.74 -10.98 -8.56
CA ALA A 194 -11.92 -9.61 -9.02
C ALA A 194 -12.61 -8.73 -7.97
N ALA A 195 -13.68 -9.24 -7.32
CA ALA A 195 -14.36 -8.51 -6.25
C ALA A 195 -13.45 -8.28 -5.03
N CYS A 196 -12.65 -9.27 -4.65
CA CYS A 196 -11.68 -9.14 -3.56
C CYS A 196 -10.58 -8.11 -3.87
N PHE A 197 -10.06 -8.08 -5.10
CA PHE A 197 -9.16 -6.99 -5.52
C PHE A 197 -9.87 -5.64 -5.56
N GLY A 198 -11.15 -5.61 -5.92
CA GLY A 198 -11.98 -4.41 -5.82
C GLY A 198 -12.06 -3.87 -4.40
N THR A 199 -12.27 -4.73 -3.39
CA THR A 199 -12.26 -4.29 -2.00
C THR A 199 -10.88 -3.86 -1.52
N THR A 200 -9.80 -4.53 -1.96
CA THR A 200 -8.42 -4.07 -1.72
C THR A 200 -8.19 -2.67 -2.28
N ALA A 201 -8.60 -2.42 -3.53
CA ALA A 201 -8.48 -1.12 -4.17
C ALA A 201 -9.29 -0.03 -3.42
N ILE A 202 -10.48 -0.37 -2.92
CA ILE A 202 -11.29 0.54 -2.10
C ILE A 202 -10.56 0.87 -0.79
N LEU A 203 -10.00 -0.12 -0.09
CA LEU A 203 -9.26 0.13 1.16
C LEU A 203 -8.00 0.97 0.93
N LEU A 204 -7.27 0.73 -0.17
CA LEU A 204 -6.16 1.59 -0.59
C LEU A 204 -6.65 3.01 -0.89
N GLN A 205 -7.76 3.16 -1.60
CA GLN A 205 -8.35 4.48 -1.90
C GLN A 205 -8.82 5.21 -0.64
N VAL A 206 -9.38 4.50 0.34
CA VAL A 206 -9.75 5.05 1.65
C VAL A 206 -8.51 5.54 2.39
N SER A 207 -7.44 4.74 2.41
CA SER A 207 -6.19 5.16 3.06
C SER A 207 -5.59 6.40 2.40
N ALA A 208 -5.56 6.46 1.06
CA ALA A 208 -5.09 7.63 0.32
C ALA A 208 -5.97 8.87 0.58
N ALA A 209 -7.29 8.71 0.61
CA ALA A 209 -8.22 9.80 0.87
C ALA A 209 -8.05 10.36 2.30
N LEU A 210 -7.94 9.50 3.31
CA LEU A 210 -7.70 9.93 4.68
C LEU A 210 -6.32 10.60 4.84
N TYR A 211 -5.29 10.07 4.18
CA TYR A 211 -3.96 10.68 4.14
C TYR A 211 -4.00 12.08 3.51
N SER A 212 -4.71 12.25 2.39
CA SER A 212 -4.81 13.54 1.68
C SER A 212 -5.49 14.67 2.45
N VAL A 213 -6.21 14.35 3.53
CA VAL A 213 -6.84 15.32 4.43
C VAL A 213 -6.13 15.43 5.78
N ASP A 214 -4.88 14.96 5.85
CA ASP A 214 -4.04 14.94 7.06
C ASP A 214 -4.73 14.26 8.25
N ALA A 215 -5.49 13.19 8.00
CA ALA A 215 -6.13 12.44 9.08
C ALA A 215 -5.08 11.85 10.02
N SER A 216 -5.42 11.76 11.30
CA SER A 216 -4.52 11.16 12.31
C SER A 216 -4.13 9.73 11.91
N PRO A 217 -2.84 9.35 11.96
CA PRO A 217 -2.35 8.01 11.64
C PRO A 217 -3.09 6.88 12.36
N VAL A 218 -3.47 7.11 13.62
CA VAL A 218 -4.23 6.16 14.44
C VAL A 218 -5.64 5.96 13.88
N VAL A 219 -6.26 7.02 13.36
CA VAL A 219 -7.59 6.95 12.73
C VAL A 219 -7.49 6.16 11.42
N ILE A 220 -6.47 6.43 10.60
CA ILE A 220 -6.25 5.68 9.35
C ILE A 220 -6.05 4.19 9.68
N ALA A 221 -5.15 3.88 10.61
CA ALA A 221 -4.88 2.50 11.02
C ALA A 221 -6.13 1.81 11.57
N ALA A 222 -6.93 2.48 12.40
CA ALA A 222 -8.16 1.91 12.97
C ALA A 222 -9.20 1.61 11.89
N VAL A 223 -9.47 2.55 10.97
CA VAL A 223 -10.40 2.37 9.86
C VAL A 223 -9.97 1.21 8.96
N LEU A 224 -8.69 1.17 8.59
CA LEU A 224 -8.16 0.10 7.75
C LEU A 224 -8.14 -1.25 8.46
N THR A 225 -7.93 -1.30 9.78
CA THR A 225 -7.95 -2.56 10.54
C THR A 225 -9.36 -3.15 10.60
N ILE A 226 -10.37 -2.31 10.77
CA ILE A 226 -11.78 -2.71 10.67
C ILE A 226 -12.05 -3.22 9.24
N GLY A 227 -11.64 -2.46 8.23
CA GLY A 227 -11.77 -2.84 6.82
C GLY A 227 -11.08 -4.17 6.49
N ALA A 228 -9.86 -4.38 6.98
CA ALA A 228 -9.08 -5.60 6.82
C ALA A 228 -9.78 -6.81 7.44
N SER A 229 -10.36 -6.62 8.63
CA SER A 229 -11.12 -7.67 9.33
C SER A 229 -12.37 -8.07 8.55
N ILE A 230 -13.11 -7.09 8.01
CA ILE A 230 -14.28 -7.32 7.16
C ILE A 230 -13.86 -8.01 5.86
N GLN A 231 -12.80 -7.54 5.21
CA GLN A 231 -12.24 -8.11 3.98
C GLN A 231 -11.85 -9.57 4.17
N TRP A 232 -11.05 -9.89 5.21
CA TRP A 232 -10.72 -11.27 5.55
C TRP A 232 -11.98 -12.10 5.79
N ARG A 233 -12.93 -11.59 6.60
CA ARG A 233 -14.18 -12.31 6.92
C ARG A 233 -15.10 -12.51 5.70
N ALA A 234 -15.06 -11.65 4.70
CA ALA A 234 -15.87 -11.77 3.49
C ALA A 234 -15.22 -12.72 2.46
N TRP A 235 -13.91 -12.58 2.25
CA TRP A 235 -13.22 -13.16 1.10
C TRP A 235 -12.43 -14.43 1.40
N ASP A 236 -12.13 -14.72 2.67
CA ASP A 236 -11.27 -15.83 3.06
C ASP A 236 -11.85 -16.56 4.28
N SER A 237 -11.84 -15.89 5.44
CA SER A 237 -12.26 -16.40 6.76
C SER A 237 -11.51 -17.63 7.25
N THR A 238 -10.41 -18.02 6.62
CA THR A 238 -9.58 -19.12 7.12
C THR A 238 -8.60 -18.63 8.17
N ILE A 239 -8.22 -19.52 9.09
CA ILE A 239 -7.20 -19.21 10.12
C ILE A 239 -5.81 -19.11 9.46
N SER A 240 -5.51 -19.94 8.46
CA SER A 240 -4.28 -19.86 7.67
C SER A 240 -4.16 -18.50 7.00
N GLY A 241 -5.19 -18.07 6.28
CA GLY A 241 -5.21 -16.77 5.63
C GLY A 241 -5.12 -15.59 6.61
N PHE A 242 -5.72 -15.70 7.80
CA PHE A 242 -5.51 -14.72 8.87
C PHE A 242 -4.06 -14.69 9.33
N GLY A 243 -3.46 -15.85 9.60
CA GLY A 243 -2.06 -15.96 10.01
C GLY A 243 -1.11 -15.39 8.96
N LEU A 244 -1.34 -15.68 7.68
CA LEU A 244 -0.57 -15.12 6.57
C LEU A 244 -0.76 -13.61 6.43
N SER A 245 -1.95 -13.08 6.72
CA SER A 245 -2.21 -11.64 6.75
C SER A 245 -1.37 -10.95 7.82
N VAL A 246 -1.29 -11.53 9.03
CA VAL A 246 -0.45 -11.01 10.11
C VAL A 246 1.03 -11.09 9.75
N ILE A 247 1.50 -12.23 9.22
CA ILE A 247 2.89 -12.41 8.81
C ILE A 247 3.27 -11.39 7.71
N CYS A 248 2.43 -11.21 6.70
CA CYS A 248 2.68 -10.23 5.63
C CYS A 248 2.69 -8.81 6.15
N GLY A 249 1.76 -8.48 7.05
CA GLY A 249 1.71 -7.18 7.72
C GLY A 249 2.97 -6.85 8.53
N LEU A 250 3.81 -7.84 8.86
CA LEU A 250 5.10 -7.63 9.53
C LEU A 250 6.27 -7.69 8.55
N ILE A 251 6.37 -8.75 7.74
CA ILE A 251 7.54 -9.01 6.90
C ILE A 251 7.65 -8.01 5.76
N ALA A 252 6.54 -7.63 5.12
CA ALA A 252 6.60 -6.72 3.99
C ALA A 252 7.07 -5.31 4.39
N PRO A 253 6.53 -4.69 5.48
CA PRO A 253 7.10 -3.43 5.97
C PRO A 253 8.55 -3.53 6.43
N LEU A 254 8.97 -4.64 7.06
CA LEU A 254 10.38 -4.85 7.41
C LEU A 254 11.28 -4.90 6.16
N THR A 255 10.78 -5.51 5.09
CA THR A 255 11.47 -5.54 3.79
C THR A 255 11.58 -4.14 3.19
N GLU A 256 10.51 -3.34 3.27
CA GLU A 256 10.58 -1.93 2.87
C GLU A 256 11.60 -1.13 3.69
N VAL A 257 11.63 -1.31 5.02
CA VAL A 257 12.62 -0.67 5.89
C VAL A 257 14.04 -1.02 5.46
N PHE A 258 14.30 -2.29 5.11
CA PHE A 258 15.59 -2.70 4.56
C PHE A 258 15.91 -1.99 3.23
N ILE A 259 14.96 -1.92 2.30
CA ILE A 259 15.14 -1.24 1.01
C ILE A 259 15.46 0.24 1.23
N MET A 260 14.72 0.93 2.09
CA MET A 260 14.96 2.34 2.38
C MET A 260 16.31 2.56 3.06
N ALA A 261 16.69 1.71 4.02
CA ALA A 261 17.93 1.85 4.78
C ALA A 261 19.18 1.60 3.93
N TYR A 262 19.15 0.60 3.04
CA TYR A 262 20.35 0.14 2.33
C TYR A 262 20.36 0.47 0.85
N LEU A 263 19.21 0.43 0.18
CA LEU A 263 19.11 0.63 -1.27
C LEU A 263 18.72 2.06 -1.64
N GLN A 264 18.03 2.76 -0.72
CA GLN A 264 17.59 4.15 -0.87
C GLN A 264 16.82 4.36 -2.18
N TRP A 265 15.93 3.43 -2.48
CA TRP A 265 15.12 3.48 -3.70
C TRP A 265 13.93 4.44 -3.56
N TRP A 266 13.43 4.61 -2.35
CA TRP A 266 12.35 5.51 -2.00
C TRP A 266 12.37 5.80 -0.50
N HIS A 267 11.51 6.72 -0.08
CA HIS A 267 11.23 7.00 1.32
C HIS A 267 9.77 7.45 1.52
N TYR A 268 9.30 7.39 2.76
CA TYR A 268 8.05 8.02 3.17
C TYR A 268 8.34 9.45 3.67
N PRO A 269 7.72 10.50 3.10
CA PRO A 269 7.96 11.88 3.54
C PRO A 269 7.50 12.16 4.97
N LEU A 270 6.43 11.47 5.40
CA LEU A 270 5.80 11.64 6.72
C LEU A 270 5.64 10.28 7.42
N PRO A 271 6.73 9.68 7.94
CA PRO A 271 6.65 8.42 8.66
C PRO A 271 6.16 8.64 10.11
N ASP A 272 5.35 7.71 10.62
CA ASP A 272 4.89 7.72 12.01
C ASP A 272 5.79 6.88 12.91
N ILE A 273 6.30 5.78 12.35
CA ILE A 273 7.22 4.85 13.02
C ILE A 273 8.58 5.07 12.39
N VAL A 274 9.48 5.71 13.14
CA VAL A 274 10.87 5.94 12.71
C VAL A 274 11.76 4.82 13.28
N PHE A 275 12.46 4.12 12.40
CA PHE A 275 13.41 3.06 12.75
C PHE A 275 14.84 3.59 12.85
N LEU A 276 15.24 4.44 11.89
CA LEU A 276 16.57 5.06 11.86
C LEU A 276 16.42 6.55 11.64
N GLN A 277 17.07 7.34 12.48
CA GLN A 277 17.12 8.79 12.34
C GLN A 277 18.08 9.18 11.21
N ALA A 278 17.83 10.30 10.54
CA ALA A 278 18.82 10.92 9.66
C ALA A 278 19.95 11.49 10.53
N ASP A 279 21.08 10.81 10.58
CA ASP A 279 22.20 11.19 11.45
C ASP A 279 23.57 11.19 10.77
N ASN A 280 23.72 10.57 9.58
CA ASN A 280 25.03 10.35 8.95
C ASN A 280 25.00 10.45 7.40
N ALA A 281 26.16 10.56 6.77
CA ALA A 281 26.32 10.53 5.31
C ALA A 281 25.80 9.23 4.64
N PHE A 282 25.64 8.16 5.42
CA PHE A 282 25.14 6.86 4.95
C PHE A 282 23.61 6.76 4.94
N THR A 283 22.92 7.44 5.85
CA THR A 283 21.45 7.51 5.97
C THR A 283 21.00 8.97 5.93
N PRO A 284 21.00 9.60 4.74
CA PRO A 284 20.71 11.02 4.58
C PRO A 284 19.24 11.36 4.84
N LEU A 285 18.35 10.36 4.81
CA LEU A 285 16.92 10.48 5.10
C LEU A 285 16.56 9.58 6.29
N ALA A 286 15.58 10.00 7.08
CA ALA A 286 15.04 9.18 8.15
C ALA A 286 14.33 7.97 7.55
N VAL A 287 14.60 6.78 8.10
CA VAL A 287 13.95 5.54 7.66
C VAL A 287 12.77 5.28 8.58
N GLY A 288 11.57 5.33 8.02
CA GLY A 288 10.35 5.10 8.74
C GLY A 288 9.19 4.77 7.82
N ILE A 289 8.11 4.27 8.41
CA ILE A 289 6.87 3.96 7.69
C ILE A 289 5.66 4.62 8.38
N PRO A 290 4.60 4.95 7.63
CA PRO A 290 3.31 5.29 8.21
C PRO A 290 2.72 4.13 9.00
N LEU A 291 2.03 4.44 10.10
CA LEU A 291 1.53 3.47 11.07
C LEU A 291 0.58 2.43 10.44
N TRP A 292 -0.13 2.79 9.38
CA TRP A 292 -1.14 1.94 8.75
C TRP A 292 -0.61 1.09 7.59
N VAL A 293 0.64 1.28 7.13
CA VAL A 293 1.23 0.47 6.05
C VAL A 293 1.25 -1.03 6.37
N PRO A 294 1.59 -1.49 7.60
CA PRO A 294 1.41 -2.89 7.99
C PRO A 294 0.01 -3.45 7.71
N VAL A 295 -1.03 -2.63 7.92
CA VAL A 295 -2.42 -3.04 7.70
C VAL A 295 -2.73 -3.15 6.20
N CYS A 296 -2.10 -2.32 5.36
CA CYS A 296 -2.20 -2.40 3.90
C CYS A 296 -1.75 -3.77 3.38
N TYR A 297 -0.61 -4.26 3.84
CA TYR A 297 -0.15 -5.60 3.48
C TYR A 297 -1.04 -6.69 4.04
N ALA A 298 -1.57 -6.52 5.25
CA ALA A 298 -2.47 -7.51 5.85
C ALA A 298 -3.77 -7.68 5.04
N PHE A 299 -4.44 -6.59 4.63
CA PHE A 299 -5.68 -6.72 3.84
C PHE A 299 -5.44 -7.11 2.38
N TYR A 300 -4.20 -7.04 1.90
CA TYR A 300 -3.82 -7.49 0.58
C TYR A 300 -3.89 -9.01 0.44
N THR A 301 -3.59 -9.72 1.53
CA THR A 301 -3.43 -11.17 1.56
C THR A 301 -4.65 -11.95 1.07
N PRO A 302 -5.90 -11.67 1.49
CA PRO A 302 -7.08 -12.36 0.96
C PRO A 302 -7.20 -12.29 -0.57
N ALA A 303 -6.81 -11.17 -1.20
CA ALA A 303 -6.91 -11.01 -2.65
C ALA A 303 -5.88 -11.88 -3.38
N VAL A 304 -4.63 -11.92 -2.90
CA VAL A 304 -3.57 -12.77 -3.45
C VAL A 304 -3.87 -14.26 -3.21
N GLY A 305 -4.43 -14.62 -2.05
CA GLY A 305 -4.88 -15.98 -1.77
C GLY A 305 -5.98 -16.46 -2.73
N ASN A 306 -7.03 -15.64 -2.93
CA ASN A 306 -8.08 -15.94 -3.90
C ASN A 306 -7.55 -16.02 -5.35
N LEU A 307 -6.55 -15.20 -5.70
CA LEU A 307 -5.87 -15.29 -7.00
C LEU A 307 -5.14 -16.61 -7.16
N ALA A 308 -4.33 -17.00 -6.17
CA ALA A 308 -3.54 -18.22 -6.22
C ALA A 308 -4.42 -19.47 -6.36
N GLU A 309 -5.52 -19.53 -5.59
CA GLU A 309 -6.46 -20.64 -5.64
C GLU A 309 -7.26 -20.71 -6.95
N TRP A 310 -7.63 -19.55 -7.52
CA TRP A 310 -8.25 -19.52 -8.85
C TRP A 310 -7.27 -20.00 -9.95
N LEU A 311 -6.03 -19.49 -9.95
CA LEU A 311 -5.02 -19.87 -10.95
C LEU A 311 -4.60 -21.34 -10.83
N LYS A 312 -4.47 -21.86 -9.60
CA LYS A 312 -4.17 -23.27 -9.34
C LYS A 312 -5.20 -24.17 -10.03
N ARG A 313 -6.49 -23.85 -9.89
CA ARG A 313 -7.58 -24.60 -10.55
C ARG A 313 -7.45 -24.55 -12.06
N ASP A 314 -7.27 -23.36 -12.63
CA ASP A 314 -7.17 -23.20 -14.08
C ASP A 314 -5.97 -23.99 -14.65
N VAL A 315 -4.81 -23.91 -14.00
CA VAL A 315 -3.59 -24.66 -14.41
C VAL A 315 -3.78 -26.18 -14.32
N CYS A 316 -4.44 -26.67 -13.26
CA CYS A 316 -4.77 -28.09 -13.12
C CYS A 316 -5.75 -28.56 -14.20
N THR A 317 -6.77 -27.76 -14.57
CA THR A 317 -7.71 -28.14 -15.63
C THR A 317 -7.05 -28.26 -17.01
N VAL A 318 -6.08 -27.39 -17.33
CA VAL A 318 -5.36 -27.44 -18.60
C VAL A 318 -4.45 -28.66 -18.68
N SER A 319 -3.73 -28.97 -17.59
CA SER A 319 -2.82 -30.13 -17.52
C SER A 319 -3.56 -31.47 -17.63
N GLY A 320 -4.79 -31.55 -17.14
CA GLY A 320 -5.65 -32.73 -17.30
C GLY A 320 -6.13 -32.96 -18.76
N ARG A 321 -6.23 -31.89 -19.56
CA ARG A 321 -6.62 -31.98 -20.98
C ARG A 321 -5.46 -32.39 -21.88
N SER A 322 -4.23 -31.99 -21.57
CA SER A 322 -3.07 -32.38 -22.39
C SER A 322 -2.73 -33.87 -22.29
N ASN A 323 -3.09 -34.52 -21.19
CA ASN A 323 -2.83 -35.95 -20.98
C ASN A 323 -3.93 -36.88 -21.53
N SER A 324 -4.99 -36.32 -22.12
CA SER A 324 -6.13 -37.09 -22.68
C SER A 324 -6.22 -37.02 -24.22
N GLN A 325 -5.20 -36.49 -24.88
CA GLN A 325 -4.99 -36.54 -26.33
C GLN A 325 -3.83 -37.47 -26.66
#